data_AF-A0A2M8C816-F1
#
_entry.id   AF-A0A2M8C816-F1
#
_cell.length_a   1.000
_cell.length_b   1.000
_cell.length_c   1.000
_cell.angle_alpha   90.00
_cell.angle_beta   90.00
_cell.angle_gamma   90.00
#
_symmetry.space_group_name_H-M   'P 1'
#
loop_
_entity.id
_entity.type
_entity.pdbx_description
1 polymer ?
#
loop_
_entity_poly.entity_id
_entity_poly.type
_entity_poly.pdbx_seq_one_letter_code
_entity_poly.pdbx_strand_id
1 'polypeptide(L)' 'GAITDESTRDLTIKLDFLPDGKTYHATLYQDPPEAHWNDNPTAYVIENREVTKQSVLDVHLAAGGGLAVSLIEE' A
#
# COMPACT_ATOMS: atom_id res chain seq x y z
N GLY A 1 1.24 -7.36 -2.57
CA GLY A 1 0.48 -7.17 -1.32
C GLY A 1 1.36 -7.51 -0.15
N ALA A 2 1.12 -6.88 0.99
CA ALA A 2 1.83 -7.09 2.25
C ALA A 2 0.82 -7.27 3.39
N ILE A 3 1.17 -8.08 4.39
CA ILE A 3 0.38 -8.32 5.61
C ILE A 3 1.30 -8.18 6.83
N THR A 4 0.76 -7.76 7.97
CA THR A 4 1.52 -7.70 9.23
C THR A 4 0.92 -8.60 10.31
N ASP A 5 1.66 -8.78 11.40
CA ASP A 5 1.26 -9.48 12.62
C ASP A 5 0.66 -8.49 13.65
N GLU A 6 0.60 -8.84 14.95
CA GLU A 6 0.10 -7.94 16.00
C GLU A 6 0.93 -6.65 16.19
N SER A 7 2.06 -6.50 15.48
CA SER A 7 2.90 -5.30 15.53
C SER A 7 2.67 -4.41 14.30
N THR A 8 2.72 -3.10 14.52
CA THR A 8 2.75 -2.12 13.42
C THR A 8 4.07 -2.20 12.67
N ARG A 9 4.05 -1.95 11.36
CA ARG A 9 5.26 -1.97 10.52
C ARG A 9 5.23 -0.83 9.51
N ASP A 10 6.31 -0.07 9.47
CA ASP A 10 6.58 0.86 8.38
C ASP A 10 7.34 0.13 7.28
N LEU A 11 6.81 0.18 6.05
CA LEU A 11 7.40 -0.45 4.88
C LEU A 11 7.67 0.58 3.80
N THR A 12 8.91 0.60 3.32
CA THR A 12 9.30 1.33 2.12
C THR A 12 9.43 0.34 0.97
N ILE A 13 8.51 0.39 0.01
CA ILE A 13 8.45 -0.50 -1.15
C ILE A 13 8.94 0.26 -2.37
N LYS A 14 10.10 -0.13 -2.91
CA LYS A 14 10.58 0.38 -4.20
C LYS A 14 9.86 -0.34 -5.33
N LEU A 15 9.37 0.40 -6.32
CA LEU A 15 8.73 -0.16 -7.51
C LEU A 15 9.74 -0.43 -8.64
N ASP A 16 11.00 -0.69 -8.30
CA ASP A 16 12.08 -0.91 -9.26
C ASP A 16 11.96 -2.21 -10.07
N PHE A 17 11.05 -3.10 -9.67
CA PHE A 17 10.64 -4.27 -10.44
C PHE A 17 9.80 -3.93 -11.66
N LEU A 18 9.25 -2.71 -11.77
CA LEU A 18 8.50 -2.29 -12.94
C LEU A 18 9.42 -2.12 -14.18
N PRO A 19 8.89 -2.36 -15.39
CA PRO A 19 9.58 -2.06 -16.63
C PRO A 19 9.97 -0.58 -16.73
N ASP A 20 11.12 -0.31 -17.36
CA ASP A 20 11.59 1.05 -17.55
C ASP A 20 10.80 1.78 -18.64
N GLY A 21 10.58 3.08 -18.44
CA GLY A 21 9.80 3.92 -19.36
C GLY A 21 8.28 3.64 -19.38
N LYS A 22 7.76 2.87 -18.41
CA LYS A 22 6.33 2.57 -18.27
C LYS A 22 5.72 3.30 -17.07
N THR A 23 4.51 3.81 -17.28
CA THR A 23 3.66 4.41 -16.24
C THR A 23 2.54 3.43 -15.90
N TYR A 24 2.24 3.34 -14.61
CA TYR A 24 1.18 2.49 -14.08
C TYR A 24 0.24 3.32 -13.23
N HIS A 25 -1.06 3.07 -13.35
CA HIS A 25 -2.03 3.46 -12.35
C HIS A 25 -1.95 2.49 -11.17
N ALA A 26 -1.46 2.99 -10.04
CA ALA A 26 -1.44 2.27 -8.78
C ALA A 26 -2.68 2.62 -7.95
N THR A 27 -3.47 1.59 -7.61
CA THR A 27 -4.53 1.69 -6.60
C THR A 27 -4.07 0.99 -5.32
N LEU A 28 -3.90 1.76 -4.26
CA LEU A 28 -3.48 1.29 -2.94
C LEU A 28 -4.70 1.14 -2.06
N TYR A 29 -4.89 -0.06 -1.50
CA TYR A 29 -5.89 -0.39 -0.51
C TYR A 29 -5.14 -0.62 0.80
N GLN A 30 -5.27 0.32 1.73
CA GLN A 30 -4.56 0.29 3.01
C GLN A 30 -5.50 0.59 4.16
N ASP A 31 -5.20 0.04 5.33
CA ASP A 31 -5.86 0.40 6.56
C ASP A 31 -5.42 1.81 6.99
N PRO A 32 -6.34 2.72 7.36
CA PRO A 32 -5.97 4.04 7.86
C PRO A 32 -5.13 3.93 9.15
N PRO A 33 -4.37 4.98 9.51
CA PRO A 33 -3.57 5.00 10.73
C PRO A 33 -4.37 4.73 12.02
N GLU A 34 -5.66 5.02 11.99
CA GLU A 34 -6.61 4.82 13.10
C GLU A 34 -7.31 3.46 13.06
N ALA A 35 -7.01 2.61 12.08
CA ALA A 35 -7.58 1.28 12.00
C ALA A 35 -7.06 0.42 13.16
N HIS A 36 -8.01 -0.06 13.97
CA HIS A 36 -7.72 -0.98 15.06
C HIS A 36 -8.69 -2.14 14.94
N TRP A 37 -8.18 -3.37 14.94
CA TRP A 37 -8.98 -4.59 14.74
C TRP A 37 -10.13 -4.74 15.75
N ASN A 38 -10.02 -4.10 16.93
CA ASN A 38 -11.02 -4.14 17.99
C ASN A 38 -12.01 -2.95 17.95
N ASP A 39 -11.61 -1.78 17.47
CA ASP A 39 -12.38 -0.54 17.63
C ASP A 39 -12.88 0.08 16.30
N ASN A 40 -12.23 -0.20 15.17
CA ASN A 40 -12.63 0.31 13.84
C ASN A 40 -12.22 -0.63 12.68
N PRO A 41 -12.84 -1.82 12.57
CA PRO A 41 -12.39 -2.89 11.67
C PRO A 41 -12.74 -2.68 10.18
N THR A 42 -13.55 -1.67 9.82
CA THR A 42 -14.03 -1.45 8.44
C THR A 42 -13.44 -0.21 7.76
N ALA A 43 -12.55 0.51 8.43
CA ALA A 43 -11.93 1.69 7.83
C ALA A 43 -10.86 1.22 6.84
N TYR A 44 -10.99 1.59 5.57
CA TYR A 44 -9.97 1.38 4.55
C TYR A 44 -9.86 2.64 3.70
N VAL A 45 -8.63 2.98 3.29
CA VAL A 45 -8.32 4.10 2.41
C VAL A 45 -7.95 3.53 1.05
N ILE A 46 -8.64 4.01 0.02
CA ILE A 46 -8.26 3.76 -1.37
C ILE A 46 -7.57 5.00 -1.91
N GLU A 47 -6.29 4.87 -2.20
CA GLU A 47 -5.48 5.92 -2.84
C GLU A 47 -5.17 5.52 -4.28
N ASN A 48 -5.32 6.44 -5.22
CA ASN A 48 -4.92 6.23 -6.62
C ASN A 48 -3.81 7.20 -6.97
N ARG A 49 -2.74 6.69 -7.57
CA ARG A 49 -1.62 7.50 -8.05
C ARG A 49 -0.96 6.90 -9.27
N GLU A 50 -0.40 7.74 -10.12
CA GLU A 50 0.52 7.32 -11.17
C GLU A 50 1.88 6.98 -10.56
N VAL A 51 2.44 5.84 -10.97
CA VAL A 51 3.75 5.38 -10.52
C VAL A 51 4.59 4.89 -11.69
N THR A 52 5.91 4.96 -11.51
CA THR A 52 6.91 4.44 -12.43
C THR A 52 7.89 3.55 -11.68
N LYS A 53 8.85 2.97 -12.40
CA LYS A 53 9.97 2.22 -11.82
C LYS A 53 10.74 2.99 -10.74
N GLN A 54 10.77 4.32 -10.82
CA GLN A 54 11.47 5.18 -9.87
C GLN A 54 10.63 5.52 -8.63
N SER A 55 9.35 5.17 -8.61
CA SER A 55 8.46 5.45 -7.50
C SER A 55 8.78 4.59 -6.27
N VAL A 56 8.55 5.18 -5.11
CA VAL A 56 8.69 4.55 -3.80
C VAL A 56 7.37 4.71 -3.07
N LEU A 57 6.87 3.61 -2.50
CA LEU A 57 5.66 3.61 -1.69
C LEU A 57 6.08 3.46 -0.22
N ASP A 58 5.89 4.51 0.57
CA ASP A 58 5.98 4.45 2.01
C ASP A 58 4.59 4.13 2.58
N VAL A 59 4.49 3.03 3.30
CA VAL A 59 3.22 2.51 3.82
C VAL A 59 3.37 2.17 5.29
N HIS A 60 2.42 2.66 6.08
CA HIS A 60 2.25 2.28 7.48
C HIS A 60 1.23 1.15 7.58
N LEU A 61 1.65 -0.03 8.03
CA LEU A 61 0.74 -1.13 8.33
C LEU A 61 0.33 -1.06 9.81
N ALA A 62 -0.97 -0.84 10.05
CA ALA A 62 -1.56 -0.99 11.37
C ALA A 62 -1.48 -2.45 11.85
N ALA A 63 -1.51 -2.68 13.17
CA ALA A 63 -1.43 -4.02 13.75
C ALA A 63 -2.57 -4.92 13.26
N GLY A 64 -2.23 -6.10 12.73
CA GLY A 64 -3.18 -7.02 12.09
C GLY A 64 -3.72 -6.54 10.74
N GLY A 65 -3.17 -5.46 10.19
CA GLY A 65 -3.60 -4.87 8.93
C GLY A 65 -2.87 -5.39 7.70
N GLY A 66 -3.09 -4.72 6.58
CA GLY A 66 -2.47 -5.07 5.31
C GLY A 66 -2.48 -3.97 4.26
N LEU A 67 -1.75 -4.23 3.19
CA LEU A 67 -1.71 -3.41 1.99
C LEU A 67 -1.90 -4.29 0.76
N ALA A 68 -2.90 -3.94 -0.05
CA ALA A 68 -2.99 -4.41 -1.43
C ALA A 68 -2.69 -3.26 -2.39
N VAL A 69 -1.94 -3.55 -3.45
CA VAL A 69 -1.65 -2.58 -4.52
C VAL A 69 -2.03 -3.23 -5.83
N SER A 70 -2.95 -2.62 -6.56
CA SER A 70 -3.23 -2.94 -7.96
C SER A 70 -2.37 -2.04 -8.85
N LEU A 71 -1.74 -2.61 -9.87
CA LEU A 71 -0.92 -1.89 -10.84
C LEU A 71 -1.47 -2.20 -12.22
N ILE A 72 -2.03 -1.19 -12.88
CA ILE A 72 -2.56 -1.31 -14.24
C ILE A 72 -1.69 -0.43 -15.14
N GLU A 73 -1.09 -1.04 -16.16
CA GLU A 73 -0.34 -0.29 -17.18
C GLU A 73 -1.31 0.62 -17.94
N GLU A 74 -0.91 1.87 -18.18
CA GLU A 74 -1.65 2.77 -19.09
C GLU A 74 -1.57 2.33 -20.55
#